data_AF-A0A6J6U4F0-F1
#
_entry.id   AF-A0A6J6U4F0-F1
#
_cell.length_a   1.000
_cell.length_b   1.000
_cell.length_c   1.000
_cell.angle_alpha   90.00
_cell.angle_beta   90.00
_cell.angle_gamma   90.00
#
_symmetry.space_group_name_H-M   'P 1'
#
loop_
_entity.id
_entity.type
_entity.pdbx_description
1 polymer ?
#
loop_
_entity_poly.entity_id
_entity_poly.type
_entity_poly.pdbx_seq_one_letter_code
_entity_poly.pdbx_strand_id
1 'polypeptide(L)'
;MVNYVPRVADRELETRLAVMGAVLTEGPKACGKTATASQRAGTIIRLDEDAVARAQLDLDPQELFAGEPPLLFDQWQVDGPPPQPRQPAPPLDA
;
A
#
# COMPACT_ATOMS: atom_id res chain seq x y z
N MET A 1 2.27 20.96 16.13
CA MET A 1 1.91 19.59 15.71
C MET A 1 0.42 19.43 15.87
N VAL A 2 -0.26 18.89 14.85
CA VAL A 2 -1.65 18.48 14.99
C VAL A 2 -1.63 17.10 15.64
N ASN A 3 -2.20 16.97 16.85
CA ASN A 3 -2.33 15.66 17.48
C ASN A 3 -3.28 14.79 16.66
N TYR A 4 -2.86 13.56 16.38
CA TYR A 4 -3.73 12.57 15.76
C TYR A 4 -4.92 12.27 16.70
N VAL A 5 -6.13 12.36 16.16
CA VAL A 5 -7.35 11.95 16.88
C VAL A 5 -7.69 10.52 16.45
N PRO A 6 -7.82 9.57 17.40
CA PRO A 6 -8.17 8.19 17.08
C PRO A 6 -9.42 8.07 16.22
N ARG A 7 -9.36 7.20 15.21
CA ARG A 7 -10.43 6.95 14.24
C ARG A 7 -10.98 5.55 14.41
N VAL A 8 -12.22 5.34 13.98
CA VAL A 8 -12.88 4.02 14.01
C VAL A 8 -12.06 2.97 13.25
N ALA A 9 -11.39 3.36 12.15
CA ALA A 9 -10.57 2.47 11.35
C ALA A 9 -9.29 1.96 12.07
N ASP A 10 -8.82 2.64 13.11
CA ASP A 10 -7.55 2.28 13.76
C ASP A 10 -7.62 0.91 14.45
N ARG A 11 -8.77 0.62 15.08
CA ARG A 11 -9.02 -0.64 15.76
C ARG A 11 -9.17 -1.79 14.76
N GLU A 12 -9.84 -1.52 13.64
CA GLU A 12 -9.99 -2.50 12.57
C GLU A 12 -8.64 -2.85 11.95
N LEU A 13 -7.81 -1.83 11.68
CA LEU A 13 -6.46 -2.02 11.15
C LEU A 13 -5.58 -2.82 12.10
N GLU A 14 -5.57 -2.48 13.40
CA GLU A 14 -4.83 -3.21 14.43
C GLU A 14 -5.27 -4.68 14.52
N THR A 15 -6.58 -4.93 14.54
CA THR A 15 -7.12 -6.29 14.62
C THR A 15 -6.71 -7.12 13.41
N ARG A 16 -6.77 -6.54 12.20
CA ARG A 16 -6.35 -7.22 10.97
C ARG A 16 -4.85 -7.49 10.95
N LEU A 17 -4.01 -6.52 11.32
CA LEU A 17 -2.55 -6.70 11.38
C LEU A 17 -2.12 -7.77 12.37
N ALA A 18 -2.89 -8.01 13.43
CA ALA A 18 -2.58 -9.05 14.43
C ALA A 18 -2.76 -10.49 13.91
N VAL A 19 -3.55 -10.69 12.84
CA VAL A 19 -3.91 -12.04 12.34
C VAL A 19 -3.58 -12.25 10.86
N MET A 20 -3.40 -11.17 10.10
CA MET A 20 -3.08 -11.20 8.67
C MET A 20 -1.61 -10.85 8.44
N GLY A 21 -0.97 -11.53 7.49
CA GLY A 21 0.39 -11.19 7.07
C GLY A 21 0.50 -9.85 6.32
N ALA A 22 -0.61 -9.34 5.78
CA ALA A 22 -0.68 -8.03 5.13
C ALA A 22 -2.11 -7.48 5.15
N VAL A 23 -2.24 -6.15 5.16
CA VAL A 23 -3.53 -5.44 5.11
C VAL A 23 -3.48 -4.36 4.03
N LEU A 24 -4.39 -4.45 3.05
CA LEU A 24 -4.60 -3.42 2.04
C LEU A 24 -5.62 -2.40 2.56
N THR A 25 -5.24 -1.11 2.59
CA THR A 25 -6.13 0.00 2.98
C THR A 25 -6.51 0.82 1.75
N GLU A 26 -7.77 0.74 1.31
CA GLU A 26 -8.27 1.45 0.12
C GLU A 26 -9.35 2.47 0.47
N GLY A 27 -9.57 3.41 -0.45
CA GLY A 27 -10.56 4.46 -0.30
C GLY A 27 -10.19 5.73 -1.08
N PRO A 28 -11.07 6.74 -1.09
CA PRO A 28 -10.86 7.97 -1.85
C PRO A 28 -9.55 8.70 -1.51
N LYS A 29 -9.06 9.53 -2.44
CA LYS A 29 -7.93 10.42 -2.13
C LYS A 29 -8.33 11.36 -0.98
N ALA A 30 -7.35 11.68 -0.12
CA ALA A 30 -7.54 12.55 1.05
C ALA A 30 -8.53 12.06 2.13
N CYS A 31 -8.96 10.79 2.13
CA CYS A 31 -9.74 10.22 3.24
C CYS A 31 -8.90 9.82 4.47
N GLY A 32 -7.58 10.05 4.42
CA GLY A 32 -6.69 9.86 5.57
C GLY A 32 -6.11 8.46 5.75
N LYS A 33 -6.08 7.62 4.70
CA LYS A 33 -5.49 6.27 4.72
C LYS A 33 -4.05 6.24 5.22
N THR A 34 -3.17 7.02 4.57
CA THR A 34 -1.77 7.17 4.98
C THR A 34 -1.69 7.58 6.45
N ALA A 35 -2.42 8.62 6.86
CA ALA A 35 -2.41 9.10 8.24
C ALA A 35 -2.81 8.03 9.26
N THR A 36 -3.79 7.17 8.94
CA THR A 36 -4.23 6.06 9.79
C THR A 36 -3.20 4.92 9.80
N ALA A 37 -2.69 4.50 8.63
CA ALA A 37 -1.71 3.43 8.55
C ALA A 37 -0.39 3.79 9.23
N SER A 38 0.06 5.04 9.10
CA SER A 38 1.28 5.54 9.75
C SER A 38 1.23 5.50 11.27
N GLN A 39 0.06 5.44 11.92
CA GLN A 39 -0.03 5.32 13.37
C GLN A 39 0.45 3.96 13.89
N ARG A 40 0.46 2.93 13.03
CA ARG A 40 0.82 1.56 13.39
C ARG A 40 2.10 1.09 12.73
N ALA A 41 2.66 1.85 11.80
CA ALA A 41 3.85 1.48 11.05
C ALA A 41 5.11 1.66 11.89
N GLY A 42 5.94 0.62 11.99
CA GLY A 42 7.32 0.71 12.48
C GLY A 42 8.25 1.27 11.39
N THR A 43 7.95 0.96 10.13
CA THR A 43 8.67 1.45 8.96
C THR A 43 7.70 1.98 7.92
N ILE A 44 8.01 3.12 7.30
CA ILE A 44 7.23 3.70 6.20
C ILE A 44 8.11 3.79 4.96
N ILE A 45 7.64 3.19 3.88
CA ILE A 45 8.29 3.21 2.56
C ILE A 45 7.37 3.97 1.61
N ARG A 46 7.80 5.18 1.21
CA ARG A 46 7.08 6.05 0.28
C ARG A 46 7.56 5.77 -1.15
N LEU A 47 6.90 4.85 -1.85
CA LEU A 47 7.36 4.40 -3.17
C LEU A 47 7.25 5.49 -4.26
N ASP A 48 6.50 6.56 -4.01
CA ASP A 48 6.43 7.74 -4.89
C ASP A 48 7.58 8.73 -4.69
N GLU A 49 8.31 8.63 -3.58
CA GLU A 49 9.39 9.57 -3.19
C GLU A 49 10.76 8.87 -3.13
N ASP A 50 10.79 7.59 -2.81
CA ASP A 50 12.01 6.79 -2.65
C ASP A 50 12.36 6.01 -3.92
N ALA A 51 13.22 6.61 -4.74
CA ALA A 51 13.70 6.00 -5.99
C ALA A 51 14.52 4.72 -5.76
N VAL A 52 15.18 4.57 -4.61
CA VAL A 52 15.96 3.37 -4.29
C VAL A 52 15.01 2.23 -3.95
N ALA A 53 14.03 2.49 -3.09
CA ALA A 53 12.99 1.52 -2.78
C ALA A 53 12.20 1.11 -4.03
N ARG A 54 11.94 2.06 -4.94
CA ARG A 54 11.33 1.77 -6.25
C ARG A 54 12.19 0.83 -7.08
N ALA A 55 13.49 1.08 -7.19
CA ALA A 55 14.41 0.22 -7.94
C ALA A 55 14.54 -1.18 -7.30
N GLN A 56 14.47 -1.29 -5.97
CA GLN A 56 14.46 -2.57 -5.26
C GLN A 56 13.24 -3.43 -5.59
N LEU A 57 12.07 -2.85 -5.90
CA LEU A 57 10.90 -3.62 -6.36
C LEU A 57 11.18 -4.41 -7.64
N ASP A 58 12.04 -3.89 -8.53
CA ASP A 58 12.38 -4.57 -9.78
C ASP A 58 13.56 -5.54 -9.62
N LEU A 59 14.50 -5.21 -8.72
CA LEU A 59 15.75 -5.97 -8.55
C LEU A 59 15.62 -7.10 -7.52
N ASP A 60 15.25 -6.77 -6.29
CA ASP A 60 15.02 -7.71 -5.19
C ASP A 60 14.03 -7.13 -4.16
N PRO A 61 12.73 -7.45 -4.29
CA PRO A 61 11.70 -6.96 -3.37
C PRO A 61 11.91 -7.38 -1.91
N GLN A 62 12.72 -8.42 -1.63
CA GLN A 62 12.92 -8.89 -0.26
C GLN A 62 13.68 -7.88 0.59
N GLU A 63 14.54 -7.05 -0.02
CA GLU A 63 15.29 -6.02 0.70
C GLU A 63 14.37 -4.99 1.37
N LEU A 64 13.19 -4.74 0.80
CA LEU A 64 12.20 -3.81 1.33
C LEU A 64 11.58 -4.28 2.66
N PHE A 65 11.72 -5.55 3.01
CA PHE A 65 11.19 -6.14 4.24
C PHE A 65 12.18 -6.10 5.42
N ALA A 66 13.35 -5.46 5.25
CA ALA A 66 14.38 -5.39 6.30
C ALA A 66 14.05 -4.45 7.47
N GLY A 67 13.01 -3.62 7.36
CA GLY A 67 12.61 -2.66 8.39
C GLY A 67 11.84 -3.27 9.58
N GLU A 68 11.61 -2.45 10.61
CA GLU A 68 10.78 -2.82 11.76
C GLU A 68 9.30 -2.96 11.34
N PRO A 69 8.65 -4.13 11.53
CA PRO A 69 7.24 -4.31 11.25
C PRO A 69 6.36 -3.58 12.29
N PRO A 70 5.13 -3.18 11.93
CA PRO A 70 4.51 -3.30 10.61
C PRO A 70 5.13 -2.36 9.56
N LEU A 71 5.29 -2.84 8.32
CA LEU A 71 5.78 -2.04 7.21
C LEU A 71 4.62 -1.42 6.44
N LEU A 72 4.65 -0.10 6.24
CA LEU A 72 3.73 0.62 5.39
C LEU A 72 4.36 0.91 4.03
N PHE A 73 3.90 0.19 3.01
CA PHE A 73 4.16 0.51 1.61
C PHE A 73 3.12 1.50 1.11
N ASP A 74 3.43 2.80 1.16
CA ASP A 74 2.51 3.81 0.68
C ASP A 74 2.69 4.06 -0.82
N GLN A 75 1.60 4.48 -1.47
CA GLN A 75 1.58 4.89 -2.87
C GLN A 75 2.08 3.82 -3.85
N TRP A 76 2.05 2.54 -3.48
CA TRP A 76 2.60 1.43 -4.28
C TRP A 76 2.05 1.34 -5.73
N GLN A 77 0.87 1.91 -5.97
CA GLN A 77 0.19 1.96 -7.27
C GLN A 77 0.80 2.95 -8.30
N VAL A 78 1.89 3.66 -7.99
CA VAL A 78 2.41 4.73 -8.89
C VAL A 78 2.75 4.29 -10.31
N ASP A 79 2.86 2.99 -10.59
CA ASP A 79 3.00 2.45 -11.93
C ASP A 79 2.09 1.22 -12.02
N GLY A 80 0.91 1.38 -12.63
CA GLY A 80 0.14 0.22 -13.06
C GLY A 80 0.95 -0.59 -14.08
N PRO A 81 0.69 -1.91 -14.25
CA PRO A 81 1.26 -2.64 -15.38
C PRO A 81 0.99 -1.86 -16.67
N PRO A 82 1.89 -1.90 -17.68
CA PRO A 82 1.65 -1.25 -18.96
C PRO A 82 0.25 -1.63 -19.46
N PRO A 83 -0.50 -0.71 -20.09
CA PRO A 83 -1.86 -0.99 -20.52
C PRO A 83 -1.91 -2.30 -21.29
N GLN A 84 -2.60 -3.30 -20.74
CA GLN A 84 -2.73 -4.56 -21.44
C GLN A 84 -3.51 -4.30 -22.73
N PRO A 85 -3.07 -4.83 -23.89
CA PRO A 85 -3.85 -4.73 -25.10
C PRO A 85 -5.25 -5.29 -24.80
N ARG A 86 -6.29 -4.50 -25.09
CA ARG A 86 -7.67 -4.94 -24.92
C ARG A 86 -7.83 -6.25 -25.69
N GLN A 87 -8.12 -7.33 -24.98
CA GLN A 87 -8.51 -8.58 -25.62
C GLN A 87 -9.75 -8.24 -26.48
N PRO A 88 -9.75 -8.57 -27.78
CA PRO A 88 -10.91 -8.30 -28.60
C PRO A 88 -12.12 -8.98 -27.95
N ALA A 89 -13.25 -8.27 -27.94
CA ALA A 89 -14.49 -8.84 -27.44
C ALA A 89 -14.69 -10.20 -28.13
N PRO A 90 -15.05 -11.26 -27.38
CA PRO A 90 -15.39 -12.53 -28.00
C PRO A 90 -16.46 -12.27 -29.07
N PRO A 91 -16.39 -12.94 -30.23
CA PRO A 91 -17.38 -12.75 -31.27
C PRO A 91 -18.76 -12.96 -30.65
N LEU A 92 -19.60 -11.95 -30.78
CA LEU A 92 -21.04 -12.08 -30.60
C LEU A 92 -21.49 -12.95 -31.77
N ASP A 93 -21.44 -14.26 -31.57
CA ASP A 93 -22.27 -15.30 -32.20
C ASP A 93 -21.56 -16.67 -32.08
N ALA A 94 -22.08 -17.51 -31.18
CA ALA A 94 -21.91 -18.96 -31.14
C ALA A 94 -23.26 -19.58 -30.79
#